data_AF-A0A1D9HCN7-F1
#
_entry.id   AF-A0A1D9HCN7-F1
#
_cell.length_a   1.000
_cell.length_b   1.000
_cell.length_c   1.000
_cell.angle_alpha   90.00
_cell.angle_beta   90.00
_cell.angle_gamma   90.00
#
_symmetry.space_group_name_H-M   'P 1'
#
loop_
_entity.id
_entity.type
_entity.pdbx_description
1 polymer ?
#
loop_
_entity_poly.entity_id
_entity_poly.type
_entity_poly.pdbx_seq_one_letter_code
_entity_poly.pdbx_strand_id
1 'polypeptide(L)'
;MQVLGYTGAGAGHSSAILLVVTPDQVFPSQSNYYFLASDPISDKPYFDGVTFVEDAVAAGYTPAAPCFAAGTLVRTAGEQVAVDELNVGDMVQTASGACRAVTWIGHSRVHVRNHPRAWEVRPIRIRAHAFGDGLPVRDLIVSPGHAIYVDGVLIPAGCLVNGATIVPHDVDVVDYYHVELESHDVLLAEGLPCESYLDDGNRMSFDNAGEHAALHGRLDPQSWENACAPCVMAGPQLADVKQRLLDRALALGFRMTEASDLHLVVDGEVVRATVEAGQRAWFAIPAGAADVRIVSNAGVLAQLVPTLEDGRRLGICVANVCLNGEAVPMASDAFGDGFYGVETQGGLPWRWTDGSARLWLPQQEAPAMLELTVVMRMRSWEPAPALALAMAA
;
A
#
# COMPACT_ATOMS: atom_id res chain seq x y z
N MET A 1 4.86 31.94 -9.99
CA MET A 1 5.52 31.54 -8.73
C MET A 1 4.67 32.03 -7.58
N GLN A 2 3.88 31.15 -6.96
CA GLN A 2 3.06 31.50 -5.80
C GLN A 2 3.36 30.49 -4.69
N VAL A 3 3.80 30.98 -3.54
CA VAL A 3 4.08 30.18 -2.35
C VAL A 3 2.76 30.03 -1.58
N LEU A 4 2.20 28.83 -1.55
CA LEU A 4 1.01 28.52 -0.77
C LEU A 4 1.44 27.81 0.53
N GLY A 5 1.68 28.61 1.57
CA GLY A 5 1.76 28.14 2.95
C GLY A 5 3.18 27.98 3.52
N TYR A 6 3.40 28.63 4.67
CA TYR A 6 4.56 28.53 5.53
C TYR A 6 4.09 28.01 6.89
N THR A 7 4.70 26.93 7.42
CA THR A 7 4.63 26.63 8.86
C THR A 7 6.02 26.82 9.45
N GLY A 8 6.13 27.81 10.33
CA GLY A 8 7.40 28.26 10.89
C GLY A 8 7.91 27.40 12.03
N ALA A 9 9.21 27.12 11.92
CA ALA A 9 10.23 26.83 12.93
C ALA A 9 9.84 26.78 14.42
N GLY A 10 10.09 25.61 15.03
CA GLY A 10 10.68 25.50 16.37
C GLY A 10 12.12 25.01 16.24
N ALA A 11 13.07 25.65 16.95
CA ALA A 11 14.50 25.37 16.83
C ALA A 11 14.83 23.88 17.12
N GLY A 12 15.49 23.20 16.19
CA GLY A 12 16.09 21.87 16.40
C GLY A 12 15.67 20.75 15.43
N HIS A 13 14.76 20.99 14.48
CA HIS A 13 14.31 19.96 13.54
C HIS A 13 14.64 20.32 12.08
N SER A 14 15.33 19.43 11.37
CA SER A 14 15.45 19.48 9.91
C SER A 14 14.05 19.50 9.30
N SER A 15 13.74 20.55 8.55
CA SER A 15 12.44 20.72 7.90
C SER A 15 12.58 20.38 6.42
N ALA A 16 11.97 19.29 5.96
CA ALA A 16 11.84 19.04 4.53
C ALA A 16 10.64 19.85 4.00
N ILE A 17 10.87 20.76 3.06
CA ILE A 17 9.81 21.52 2.38
C ILE A 17 9.57 20.87 1.02
N LEU A 18 8.36 20.34 0.80
CA LEU A 18 7.90 19.91 -0.52
C LEU A 18 7.39 21.16 -1.28
N LEU A 19 8.08 21.55 -2.35
CA LEU A 19 7.61 22.60 -3.27
C LEU A 19 7.13 21.94 -4.56
N VAL A 20 5.82 22.00 -4.82
CA VAL A 20 5.23 21.63 -6.12
C VAL A 20 5.23 22.89 -6.99
N VAL A 21 6.00 22.88 -8.08
CA VAL A 21 5.97 23.91 -9.11
C VAL A 21 5.18 23.36 -10.29
N THR A 22 3.96 23.84 -10.51
CA THR A 22 3.22 23.58 -11.75
C THR A 22 3.86 24.39 -12.88
N PRO A 23 4.25 23.81 -14.02
CA PRO A 23 4.55 24.59 -15.20
C PRO A 23 3.24 25.17 -15.74
N ASP A 24 3.11 26.49 -15.70
CA ASP A 24 2.20 27.17 -16.62
C ASP A 24 2.73 26.91 -18.04
N GLN A 25 1.83 26.43 -18.89
CA GLN A 25 1.98 26.16 -20.34
C GLN A 25 2.17 24.70 -20.75
N VAL A 26 1.03 24.12 -21.13
CA VAL A 26 0.73 23.03 -22.08
C VAL A 26 1.95 22.45 -22.85
N PHE A 27 2.35 21.22 -22.52
CA PHE A 27 2.83 20.16 -23.44
C PHE A 27 2.64 18.77 -22.77
N PRO A 28 2.56 17.66 -23.54
CA PRO A 28 1.98 16.40 -23.08
C PRO A 28 2.93 15.57 -22.20
N SER A 29 2.32 14.96 -21.16
CA SER A 29 2.76 13.74 -20.47
C SER A 29 4.17 13.70 -19.87
N GLN A 30 4.61 14.68 -19.07
CA GLN A 30 5.70 14.46 -18.09
C GLN A 30 5.51 15.35 -16.86
N SER A 31 5.33 14.75 -15.68
CA SER A 31 5.42 15.45 -14.39
C SER A 31 6.85 15.38 -13.88
N ASN A 32 7.48 16.52 -13.66
CA ASN A 32 8.83 16.60 -13.06
C ASN A 32 8.70 16.81 -11.54
N TYR A 33 9.33 15.94 -10.75
CA TYR A 33 9.43 16.09 -9.30
C TYR A 33 10.82 16.59 -8.90
N TYR A 34 10.88 17.57 -7.99
CA TYR A 34 12.13 18.10 -7.44
C TYR A 34 12.19 17.80 -5.94
N PHE A 35 13.25 17.14 -5.49
CA PHE A 35 13.60 17.02 -4.07
C PHE A 35 14.59 18.12 -3.71
N LEU A 36 14.19 19.06 -2.85
CA LEU A 36 15.12 19.96 -2.19
C LEU A 36 15.49 19.34 -0.85
N ALA A 37 16.58 18.59 -0.82
CA ALA A 37 17.29 18.33 0.43
C ALA A 37 18.14 19.56 0.73
N SER A 38 17.97 20.18 1.90
CA SER A 38 18.97 21.09 2.44
C SER A 38 20.22 20.29 2.76
N ASP A 39 21.36 20.66 2.18
CA ASP A 39 22.67 20.13 2.54
C ASP A 39 22.92 20.38 4.05
N PRO A 40 23.14 19.33 4.88
CA PRO A 40 23.40 19.53 6.31
C PRO A 40 24.77 20.14 6.61
N ILE A 41 25.63 20.34 5.60
CA ILE A 41 26.99 20.91 5.77
C ILE A 41 27.08 22.37 5.28
N SER A 42 26.14 22.85 4.47
CA SER A 42 26.15 24.21 3.94
C SER A 42 24.73 24.77 3.84
N ASP A 43 24.45 25.88 4.53
CA ASP A 43 23.22 26.70 4.47
C ASP A 43 22.97 27.36 3.08
N LYS A 44 23.28 26.66 1.98
CA LYS A 44 23.04 27.13 0.61
C LYS A 44 22.34 26.04 -0.21
N PRO A 45 21.26 26.38 -0.94
CA PRO A 45 20.64 25.45 -1.88
C PRO A 45 21.59 25.19 -3.05
N TYR A 46 21.97 23.93 -3.25
CA TYR A 46 22.76 23.48 -4.40
C TYR A 46 21.85 22.70 -5.36
N PHE A 47 21.86 23.09 -6.64
CA PHE A 47 21.22 22.37 -7.74
C PHE A 47 22.33 21.75 -8.59
N ASP A 48 22.37 20.43 -8.73
CA ASP A 48 23.10 19.81 -9.84
C ASP A 48 22.52 18.45 -10.27
N GLY A 49 22.38 18.30 -11.59
CA GLY A 49 22.24 17.06 -12.38
C GLY A 49 21.17 16.02 -12.02
N VAL A 50 20.11 15.92 -12.84
CA VAL A 50 19.16 14.80 -12.87
C VAL A 50 19.75 13.62 -13.65
N THR A 51 19.66 12.39 -13.12
CA THR A 51 19.86 11.16 -13.89
C THR A 51 18.50 10.54 -14.17
N PHE A 52 18.17 10.37 -15.46
CA PHE A 52 16.96 9.67 -15.91
C PHE A 52 17.16 8.16 -15.72
N VAL A 53 16.18 7.49 -15.13
CA VAL A 53 16.05 6.04 -15.24
C VAL A 53 14.88 5.80 -16.19
N GLU A 54 15.21 5.46 -17.44
CA GLU A 54 14.24 4.97 -18.42
C GLU A 54 13.85 3.52 -18.09
N ASP A 55 12.58 3.23 -18.33
CA ASP A 55 11.95 1.91 -18.48
C ASP A 55 11.94 0.92 -17.30
N ALA A 56 10.80 0.92 -16.61
CA ALA A 56 10.11 -0.33 -16.30
C ALA A 56 8.69 -0.26 -16.90
N VAL A 57 8.62 -0.56 -18.20
CA VAL A 57 7.37 -0.85 -18.90
C VAL A 57 6.56 -1.86 -18.09
N ALA A 58 5.29 -1.52 -17.87
CA ALA A 58 4.24 -2.34 -17.31
C ALA A 58 4.45 -3.84 -17.59
N ALA A 59 5.00 -4.57 -16.60
CA ALA A 59 4.91 -6.01 -16.58
C ALA A 59 3.41 -6.34 -16.42
N GLY A 60 2.83 -7.00 -17.43
CA GLY A 60 1.41 -7.27 -17.55
C GLY A 60 0.75 -7.74 -16.25
N TYR A 61 0.13 -6.80 -15.54
CA TYR A 61 -0.75 -7.05 -14.43
C TYR A 61 -2.06 -7.56 -15.01
N THR A 62 -2.27 -8.87 -14.93
CA THR A 62 -3.60 -9.46 -15.00
C THR A 62 -4.00 -9.68 -13.55
N PRO A 63 -4.82 -8.80 -12.95
CA PRO A 63 -5.29 -9.02 -11.59
C PRO A 63 -5.92 -10.42 -11.50
N ALA A 64 -5.71 -11.10 -10.37
CA ALA A 64 -6.58 -12.21 -10.01
C ALA A 64 -8.04 -11.72 -10.11
N ALA A 65 -8.94 -12.59 -10.58
CA ALA A 65 -10.31 -12.20 -10.88
C ALA A 65 -10.93 -11.35 -9.73
N PRO A 66 -11.66 -10.28 -10.04
CA PRO A 66 -12.24 -9.41 -9.02
C PRO A 66 -13.15 -10.24 -8.11
N CYS A 67 -13.10 -10.11 -6.77
CA CYS A 67 -13.87 -10.98 -5.88
C CYS A 67 -14.22 -10.31 -4.55
N PHE A 68 -15.37 -10.66 -3.99
CA PHE A 68 -15.77 -10.42 -2.60
C PHE A 68 -15.34 -11.59 -1.72
N ALA A 69 -14.90 -11.33 -0.49
CA ALA A 69 -14.73 -12.40 0.48
C ALA A 69 -16.09 -12.92 0.97
N ALA A 70 -16.15 -14.20 1.34
CA ALA A 70 -17.30 -14.83 1.97
C ALA A 70 -17.86 -13.97 3.13
N GLY A 71 -19.18 -14.00 3.28
CA GLY A 71 -19.92 -13.24 4.26
C GLY A 71 -20.20 -11.80 3.86
N THR A 72 -19.62 -11.25 2.77
CA THR A 72 -19.90 -9.89 2.30
C THR A 72 -21.38 -9.72 1.97
N LEU A 73 -22.04 -8.71 2.53
CA LEU A 73 -23.46 -8.43 2.35
C LEU A 73 -23.69 -7.59 1.09
N VAL A 74 -24.46 -8.13 0.16
CA VAL A 74 -24.88 -7.48 -1.06
C VAL A 74 -26.33 -7.02 -0.91
N ARG A 75 -26.61 -5.78 -1.34
CA ARG A 75 -27.97 -5.24 -1.32
C ARG A 75 -28.82 -5.89 -2.41
N THR A 76 -29.86 -6.61 -2.01
CA THR A 76 -30.89 -7.10 -2.94
C THR A 76 -32.09 -6.14 -2.96
N ALA A 77 -33.06 -6.40 -3.83
CA ALA A 77 -34.31 -5.65 -3.89
C ALA A 77 -35.11 -5.68 -2.56
N GLY A 78 -34.88 -6.70 -1.73
CA GLY A 78 -35.46 -6.84 -0.40
C GLY A 78 -34.47 -6.48 0.71
N GLU A 79 -33.73 -7.47 1.17
CA GLU A 79 -32.77 -7.35 2.28
C GLU A 79 -31.31 -7.44 1.80
N GLN A 80 -30.38 -7.36 2.75
CA GLN A 80 -28.98 -7.64 2.47
C GLN A 80 -28.74 -9.14 2.60
N VAL A 81 -28.13 -9.75 1.58
CA VAL A 81 -27.84 -11.19 1.53
C VAL A 81 -26.34 -11.38 1.43
N ALA A 82 -25.80 -12.36 2.17
CA ALA A 82 -24.38 -12.69 2.09
C ALA A 82 -24.03 -13.21 0.69
N VAL A 83 -22.87 -12.85 0.16
CA VAL A 83 -22.45 -13.17 -1.20
C VAL A 83 -22.37 -14.68 -1.45
N ASP A 84 -22.07 -15.44 -0.41
CA ASP A 84 -22.01 -16.91 -0.37
C ASP A 84 -23.38 -17.58 -0.19
N GLU A 85 -24.44 -16.80 0.06
CA GLU A 85 -25.83 -17.26 0.15
C GLU A 85 -26.70 -16.78 -1.03
N LEU A 86 -26.17 -15.88 -1.87
CA LEU A 86 -26.83 -15.44 -3.11
C LEU A 86 -27.04 -16.60 -4.07
N ASN A 87 -28.12 -16.53 -4.85
CA ASN A 87 -28.47 -17.50 -5.87
C ASN A 87 -28.65 -16.83 -7.24
N VAL A 88 -28.40 -17.60 -8.30
CA VAL A 88 -28.75 -17.19 -9.66
C VAL A 88 -30.26 -16.93 -9.72
N GLY A 89 -30.64 -15.78 -10.28
CA GLY A 89 -32.01 -15.28 -10.32
C GLY A 89 -32.36 -14.28 -9.20
N ASP A 90 -31.55 -14.16 -8.16
CA ASP A 90 -31.76 -13.14 -7.13
C ASP A 90 -31.64 -11.72 -7.74
N MET A 91 -32.48 -10.80 -7.27
CA MET A 91 -32.51 -9.42 -7.76
C MET A 91 -31.62 -8.51 -6.91
N VAL A 92 -30.46 -8.15 -7.43
CA VAL A 92 -29.51 -7.23 -6.79
C VAL A 92 -29.88 -5.78 -7.11
N GLN A 93 -29.90 -4.91 -6.10
CA GLN A 93 -30.09 -3.48 -6.30
C GLN A 93 -28.75 -2.81 -6.66
N THR A 94 -28.71 -2.14 -7.80
CA THR A 94 -27.53 -1.43 -8.28
C THR A 94 -27.47 -0.01 -7.74
N ALA A 95 -26.30 0.63 -7.84
CA ALA A 95 -26.08 2.00 -7.38
C ALA A 95 -26.96 3.04 -8.12
N SER A 96 -27.42 2.73 -9.33
CA SER A 96 -28.39 3.56 -10.07
C SER A 96 -29.83 3.43 -9.55
N GLY A 97 -30.09 2.47 -8.65
CA GLY A 97 -31.40 2.14 -8.11
C GLY A 97 -32.16 1.08 -8.91
N ALA A 98 -31.62 0.63 -10.05
CA ALA A 98 -32.19 -0.49 -10.81
C ALA A 98 -32.03 -1.81 -10.05
N CYS A 99 -32.85 -2.80 -10.39
CA CYS A 99 -32.69 -4.17 -9.91
C CYS A 99 -32.27 -5.04 -11.09
N ARG A 100 -31.19 -5.82 -10.91
CA ARG A 100 -30.61 -6.71 -11.93
C ARG A 100 -30.60 -8.14 -11.40
N ALA A 101 -30.97 -9.10 -12.25
CA ALA A 101 -30.89 -10.51 -11.88
C ALA A 101 -29.43 -10.96 -11.86
N VAL A 102 -29.07 -11.74 -10.85
CA VAL A 102 -27.80 -12.50 -10.81
C VAL A 102 -27.87 -13.58 -11.88
N THR A 103 -26.90 -13.62 -12.79
CA THR A 103 -26.81 -14.63 -13.85
C THR A 103 -25.80 -15.72 -13.54
N TRP A 104 -24.79 -15.40 -12.74
CA TRP A 104 -23.78 -16.35 -12.30
C TRP A 104 -23.12 -15.92 -11.00
N ILE A 105 -22.67 -16.90 -10.22
CA ILE A 105 -21.85 -16.69 -9.02
C ILE A 105 -20.61 -17.57 -9.16
N GLY A 106 -19.47 -16.93 -9.43
CA GLY A 106 -18.18 -17.59 -9.41
C GLY A 106 -17.67 -17.74 -7.99
N HIS A 107 -17.01 -18.85 -7.66
CA HIS A 107 -16.34 -18.99 -6.36
C HIS A 107 -14.96 -19.64 -6.50
N SER A 108 -14.05 -19.29 -5.59
CA SER A 108 -12.73 -19.92 -5.50
C SER A 108 -12.19 -19.87 -4.07
N ARG A 109 -11.53 -20.94 -3.64
CA ARG A 109 -10.79 -20.98 -2.36
C ARG A 109 -9.31 -20.76 -2.60
N VAL A 110 -8.74 -19.71 -1.99
CA VAL A 110 -7.33 -19.34 -2.17
C VAL A 110 -6.53 -19.50 -0.88
N HIS A 111 -5.43 -20.25 -0.95
CA HIS A 111 -4.42 -20.35 0.11
C HIS A 111 -3.35 -19.25 -0.07
N VAL A 112 -3.57 -18.09 0.55
CA VAL A 112 -2.80 -16.86 0.30
C VAL A 112 -1.31 -17.03 0.60
N ARG A 113 -0.95 -17.60 1.77
CA ARG A 113 0.47 -17.76 2.16
C ARG A 113 1.27 -18.67 1.24
N ASN A 114 0.61 -19.63 0.61
CA ASN A 114 1.23 -20.62 -0.28
C ASN A 114 1.11 -20.24 -1.77
N HIS A 115 0.44 -19.12 -2.09
CA HIS A 115 0.26 -18.70 -3.45
C HIS A 115 1.59 -18.17 -4.04
N PRO A 116 2.03 -18.62 -5.23
CA PRO A 116 3.27 -18.16 -5.85
C PRO A 116 3.35 -16.64 -6.02
N ARG A 117 2.19 -16.00 -6.12
CA ARG A 117 2.02 -14.56 -6.19
C ARG A 117 1.04 -14.10 -5.12
N ALA A 118 1.41 -14.27 -3.85
CA ALA A 118 0.53 -13.93 -2.73
C ALA A 118 -0.02 -12.50 -2.80
N TRP A 119 0.76 -11.55 -3.31
CA TRP A 119 0.35 -10.14 -3.47
C TRP A 119 -0.79 -9.93 -4.48
N GLU A 120 -1.00 -10.82 -5.46
CA GLU A 120 -2.11 -10.72 -6.42
C GLU A 120 -3.45 -11.18 -5.82
N VAL A 121 -3.40 -12.01 -4.77
CA VAL A 121 -4.59 -12.67 -4.19
C VAL A 121 -4.85 -12.29 -2.73
N ARG A 122 -3.88 -11.66 -2.06
CA ARG A 122 -3.99 -11.20 -0.68
C ARG A 122 -5.13 -10.18 -0.58
N PRO A 123 -6.18 -10.43 0.21
CA PRO A 123 -7.32 -9.54 0.25
C PRO A 123 -6.94 -8.14 0.69
N ILE A 124 -7.71 -7.15 0.22
CA ILE A 124 -7.69 -5.78 0.70
C ILE A 124 -8.89 -5.60 1.62
N ARG A 125 -8.63 -5.11 2.83
CA ARG A 125 -9.66 -4.67 3.77
C ARG A 125 -9.86 -3.18 3.62
N ILE A 126 -11.09 -2.80 3.29
CA ILE A 126 -11.60 -1.43 3.32
C ILE A 126 -12.37 -1.30 4.63
N ARG A 127 -11.85 -0.51 5.58
CA ARG A 127 -12.52 -0.33 6.87
C ARG A 127 -13.86 0.36 6.73
N ALA A 128 -14.77 0.06 7.65
CA ALA A 128 -15.99 0.82 7.83
C ALA A 128 -15.71 2.33 7.80
N HIS A 129 -16.56 3.08 7.12
CA HIS A 129 -16.51 4.53 6.99
C HIS A 129 -15.33 5.10 6.17
N ALA A 130 -14.53 4.26 5.48
CA ALA A 130 -13.32 4.69 4.75
C ALA A 130 -13.56 5.65 3.58
N PHE A 131 -14.70 5.56 2.89
CA PHE A 131 -15.09 6.40 1.76
C PHE A 131 -16.08 7.53 2.15
N GLY A 132 -16.53 7.55 3.40
CA GLY A 132 -17.56 8.45 3.91
C GLY A 132 -18.31 7.81 5.06
N ASP A 133 -19.20 8.55 5.74
CA ASP A 133 -19.97 7.99 6.85
C ASP A 133 -20.86 6.84 6.35
N GLY A 134 -20.64 5.63 6.86
CA GLY A 134 -21.38 4.43 6.47
C GLY A 134 -20.93 3.84 5.13
N LEU A 135 -19.78 4.26 4.59
CA LEU A 135 -19.25 3.76 3.32
C LEU A 135 -17.84 3.18 3.51
N PRO A 136 -17.68 1.85 3.55
CA PRO A 136 -18.74 0.86 3.78
C PRO A 136 -19.32 0.93 5.22
N VAL A 137 -20.47 0.31 5.47
CA VAL A 137 -21.16 0.28 6.78
C VAL A 137 -20.39 -0.57 7.79
N ARG A 138 -19.76 -1.65 7.31
CA ARG A 138 -18.81 -2.49 8.04
C ARG A 138 -17.58 -2.73 7.19
N ASP A 139 -16.54 -3.34 7.75
CA ASP A 139 -15.35 -3.68 6.98
C ASP A 139 -15.72 -4.55 5.77
N LEU A 140 -15.29 -4.11 4.58
CA LEU A 140 -15.44 -4.81 3.32
C LEU A 140 -14.09 -5.46 2.96
N ILE A 141 -14.11 -6.75 2.62
CA ILE A 141 -12.92 -7.51 2.24
C ILE A 141 -13.09 -7.97 0.79
N VAL A 142 -12.14 -7.57 -0.06
CA VAL A 142 -12.18 -7.84 -1.50
C VAL A 142 -10.81 -8.25 -2.03
N SER A 143 -10.75 -8.87 -3.21
CA SER A 143 -9.47 -9.11 -3.89
C SER A 143 -8.83 -7.79 -4.35
N PRO A 144 -7.49 -7.75 -4.56
CA PRO A 144 -6.81 -6.52 -5.00
C PRO A 144 -7.33 -5.93 -6.32
N GLY A 145 -7.82 -6.79 -7.22
CA GLY A 145 -8.37 -6.40 -8.51
C GLY A 145 -9.81 -5.90 -8.46
N HIS A 146 -10.54 -6.13 -7.37
CA HIS A 146 -11.95 -5.76 -7.27
C HIS A 146 -12.13 -4.24 -7.30
N ALA A 147 -12.89 -3.74 -8.28
CA ALA A 147 -13.01 -2.31 -8.47
C ALA A 147 -14.12 -1.69 -7.61
N ILE A 148 -13.77 -0.58 -6.96
CA ILE A 148 -14.67 0.28 -6.21
C ILE A 148 -15.13 1.40 -7.12
N TYR A 149 -16.44 1.65 -7.15
CA TYR A 149 -17.01 2.71 -7.96
C TYR A 149 -17.00 4.04 -7.20
N VAL A 150 -16.23 5.01 -7.70
CA VAL A 150 -16.06 6.34 -7.08
C VAL A 150 -16.12 7.40 -8.17
N ASP A 151 -16.99 8.39 -8.01
CA ASP A 151 -17.12 9.56 -8.91
C ASP A 151 -17.15 9.20 -10.40
N GLY A 152 -17.93 8.19 -10.76
CA GLY A 152 -18.14 7.81 -12.16
C GLY A 152 -17.11 6.84 -12.72
N VAL A 153 -16.13 6.38 -11.93
CA VAL A 153 -15.07 5.49 -12.40
C VAL A 153 -14.90 4.26 -11.50
N LEU A 154 -14.36 3.20 -12.09
CA LEU A 154 -13.99 1.98 -11.38
C LEU A 154 -12.49 2.03 -11.03
N ILE A 155 -12.16 1.81 -9.76
CA ILE A 155 -10.77 1.82 -9.28
C ILE A 155 -10.49 0.53 -8.51
N PRO A 156 -9.52 -0.30 -8.94
CA PRO A 156 -9.14 -1.50 -8.19
C PRO A 156 -8.75 -1.18 -6.75
N ALA A 157 -9.22 -1.98 -5.80
CA ALA A 157 -8.96 -1.79 -4.36
C ALA A 157 -7.45 -1.72 -4.05
N GLY A 158 -6.62 -2.47 -4.77
CA GLY A 158 -5.15 -2.41 -4.66
C GLY A 158 -4.56 -1.03 -4.98
N CYS A 159 -5.17 -0.27 -5.89
CA CYS A 159 -4.76 1.10 -6.21
C CYS A 159 -5.16 2.11 -5.12
N LEU A 160 -6.07 1.74 -4.21
CA LEU A 160 -6.62 2.62 -3.16
C LEU A 160 -5.98 2.39 -1.78
N VAL A 161 -5.06 1.44 -1.66
CA VAL A 161 -4.35 1.16 -0.41
C VAL A 161 -3.64 2.42 0.07
N ASN A 162 -3.92 2.81 1.32
CA ASN A 162 -3.38 4.03 1.93
C ASN A 162 -2.61 3.76 3.22
N GLY A 163 -2.52 2.50 3.66
CA GLY A 163 -1.81 2.11 4.89
C GLY A 163 -2.53 2.47 6.19
N ALA A 164 -3.68 3.16 6.12
CA ALA A 164 -4.52 3.51 7.25
C ALA A 164 -5.84 2.76 7.18
N THR A 165 -6.84 3.32 6.50
CA THR A 165 -8.21 2.79 6.42
C THR A 165 -8.38 1.68 5.39
N ILE A 166 -7.55 1.66 4.35
CA ILE A 166 -7.54 0.64 3.30
C ILE A 166 -6.17 -0.04 3.31
N VAL A 167 -6.14 -1.33 3.68
CA VAL A 167 -4.90 -2.07 3.96
C VAL A 167 -4.97 -3.50 3.44
N PRO A 168 -3.83 -4.14 3.12
CA PRO A 168 -3.78 -5.58 2.93
C PRO A 168 -4.28 -6.31 4.19
N HIS A 169 -5.04 -7.38 3.98
CA HIS A 169 -5.60 -8.21 5.03
C HIS A 169 -4.87 -9.55 5.08
N ASP A 170 -4.11 -9.77 6.16
CA ASP A 170 -3.41 -11.04 6.37
C ASP A 170 -4.37 -12.14 6.80
N VAL A 171 -4.53 -13.11 5.91
CA VAL A 171 -5.26 -14.36 6.14
C VAL A 171 -4.51 -15.52 5.50
N ASP A 172 -4.68 -16.72 6.06
CA ASP A 172 -4.11 -17.93 5.49
C ASP A 172 -4.88 -18.43 4.28
N VAL A 173 -6.21 -18.39 4.39
CA VAL A 173 -7.16 -18.87 3.39
C VAL A 173 -8.29 -17.87 3.27
N VAL A 174 -8.76 -17.64 2.05
CA VAL A 174 -9.93 -16.82 1.76
C VAL A 174 -10.83 -17.55 0.77
N ASP A 175 -12.13 -17.54 1.05
CA ASP A 175 -13.16 -17.97 0.12
C ASP A 175 -13.67 -16.72 -0.61
N TYR A 176 -13.46 -16.70 -1.92
CA TYR A 176 -13.81 -15.59 -2.81
C TYR A 176 -15.03 -15.92 -3.65
N TYR A 177 -15.88 -14.92 -3.86
CA TYR A 177 -17.09 -14.99 -4.65
C TYR A 177 -17.16 -13.82 -5.62
N HIS A 178 -17.68 -14.06 -6.83
CA HIS A 178 -17.96 -12.99 -7.79
C HIS A 178 -19.39 -13.08 -8.30
N VAL A 179 -20.09 -11.96 -8.29
CA VAL A 179 -21.48 -11.85 -8.73
C VAL A 179 -21.55 -11.29 -10.15
N GLU A 180 -22.02 -12.08 -11.11
CA GLU A 180 -22.38 -11.64 -12.46
C GLU A 180 -23.86 -11.27 -12.52
N LEU A 181 -24.17 -10.17 -13.21
CA LEU A 181 -25.52 -9.68 -13.41
C LEU A 181 -25.91 -9.78 -14.90
N GLU A 182 -27.19 -9.58 -15.20
CA GLU A 182 -27.69 -9.55 -16.61
C GLU A 182 -26.98 -8.51 -17.50
N SER A 183 -26.39 -7.49 -16.89
CA SER A 183 -25.47 -6.53 -17.52
C SER A 183 -24.39 -6.15 -16.52
N HIS A 184 -23.17 -5.87 -17.00
CA HIS A 184 -22.13 -5.30 -16.14
C HIS A 184 -22.62 -3.96 -15.55
N ASP A 185 -22.62 -3.84 -14.23
CA ASP A 185 -23.27 -2.75 -13.49
C ASP A 185 -22.59 -2.60 -12.11
N VAL A 186 -22.99 -1.60 -11.33
CA VAL A 186 -22.43 -1.32 -10.01
C VAL A 186 -23.38 -1.81 -8.94
N LEU A 187 -22.99 -2.82 -8.15
CA LEU A 187 -23.75 -3.33 -7.02
C LEU A 187 -23.37 -2.63 -5.71
N LEU A 188 -24.17 -2.80 -4.66
CA LEU A 188 -23.90 -2.23 -3.33
C LEU A 188 -23.46 -3.33 -2.36
N ALA A 189 -22.17 -3.41 -2.07
CA ALA A 189 -21.57 -4.35 -1.11
C ALA A 189 -21.21 -3.61 0.18
N GLU A 190 -21.75 -4.02 1.32
CA GLU A 190 -21.66 -3.27 2.58
C GLU A 190 -22.13 -1.81 2.47
N GLY A 191 -23.01 -1.53 1.51
CA GLY A 191 -23.43 -0.18 1.15
C GLY A 191 -22.43 0.60 0.27
N LEU A 192 -21.23 0.08 0.05
CA LEU A 192 -20.24 0.68 -0.85
C LEU A 192 -20.51 0.25 -2.32
N PRO A 193 -20.58 1.20 -3.27
CA PRO A 193 -20.67 0.89 -4.69
C PRO A 193 -19.44 0.13 -5.21
N CYS A 194 -19.65 -1.07 -5.72
CA CYS A 194 -18.61 -1.98 -6.21
C CYS A 194 -19.00 -2.58 -7.56
N GLU A 195 -17.99 -3.02 -8.30
CA GLU A 195 -18.16 -3.65 -9.61
C GLU A 195 -18.90 -5.01 -9.52
N SER A 196 -19.81 -5.28 -10.46
CA SER A 196 -20.25 -6.66 -10.74
C SER A 196 -19.27 -7.38 -11.66
N TYR A 197 -19.47 -8.66 -11.95
CA TYR A 197 -18.54 -9.39 -12.80
C TYR A 197 -18.61 -8.94 -14.26
N LEU A 198 -17.45 -8.56 -14.79
CA LEU A 198 -17.20 -8.51 -16.22
C LEU A 198 -16.34 -9.71 -16.60
N ASP A 199 -16.89 -10.62 -17.41
CA ASP A 199 -16.13 -11.74 -17.95
C ASP A 199 -15.17 -11.27 -19.04
N ASP A 200 -14.00 -10.76 -18.66
CA ASP A 200 -12.91 -10.38 -19.56
C ASP A 200 -12.03 -11.57 -19.98
N GLY A 201 -12.55 -12.79 -19.83
CA GLY A 201 -11.83 -14.04 -20.12
C GLY A 201 -11.17 -14.67 -18.90
N ASN A 202 -11.30 -14.06 -17.72
CA ASN A 202 -10.76 -14.59 -16.46
C ASN A 202 -11.64 -15.67 -15.81
N ARG A 203 -12.82 -16.01 -16.37
CA ARG A 203 -13.81 -16.93 -15.75
C ARG A 203 -13.22 -18.28 -15.35
N MET A 204 -12.25 -18.77 -16.11
CA MET A 204 -11.58 -20.06 -15.83
C MET A 204 -10.74 -20.07 -14.55
N SER A 205 -10.58 -18.92 -13.89
CA SER A 205 -9.90 -18.81 -12.58
C SER A 205 -10.79 -19.23 -11.41
N PHE A 206 -12.09 -19.48 -11.63
CA PHE A 206 -13.05 -19.91 -10.61
C PHE A 206 -13.24 -21.42 -10.61
N ASP A 207 -13.47 -22.00 -9.42
CA ASP A 207 -13.54 -23.44 -9.20
C ASP A 207 -14.74 -24.07 -9.93
N ASN A 208 -15.85 -23.33 -10.06
CA ASN A 208 -17.07 -23.76 -10.74
C ASN A 208 -17.17 -23.34 -12.22
N ALA A 209 -16.10 -22.80 -12.81
CA ALA A 209 -16.12 -22.34 -14.21
C ALA A 209 -16.41 -23.47 -15.21
N GLY A 210 -15.90 -24.68 -14.95
CA GLY A 210 -16.11 -25.85 -15.81
C GLY A 210 -17.56 -26.31 -15.87
N GLU A 211 -18.28 -26.26 -14.75
CA GLU A 211 -19.70 -26.57 -14.68
C GLU A 211 -20.53 -25.55 -15.47
N HIS A 212 -20.23 -24.26 -15.29
CA HIS A 212 -20.89 -23.19 -16.04
C HIS A 212 -20.69 -23.33 -17.55
N ALA A 213 -19.45 -23.60 -17.98
CA ALA A 213 -19.13 -23.81 -19.40
C ALA A 213 -19.85 -25.03 -20.00
N ALA A 214 -20.11 -26.08 -19.20
CA ALA A 214 -20.87 -27.24 -19.64
C ALA A 214 -22.37 -26.95 -19.83
N LEU A 215 -22.95 -26.07 -19.00
CA LEU A 215 -24.36 -25.70 -19.06
C LEU A 215 -24.68 -24.64 -20.11
N HIS A 216 -23.78 -23.67 -20.30
CA HIS A 216 -24.04 -22.47 -21.12
C HIS A 216 -23.10 -22.33 -22.32
N GLY A 217 -22.13 -23.23 -22.48
CA GLY A 217 -21.04 -23.07 -23.44
C GLY A 217 -19.96 -22.10 -22.95
N ARG A 218 -18.84 -22.03 -23.67
CA ARG A 218 -17.82 -21.02 -23.42
C ARG A 218 -18.32 -19.67 -23.94
N LEU A 219 -18.44 -18.70 -23.05
CA LEU A 219 -18.74 -17.32 -23.42
C LEU A 219 -17.49 -16.63 -23.96
N ASP A 220 -17.68 -15.74 -24.94
CA ASP A 220 -16.60 -14.91 -25.45
C ASP A 220 -16.27 -13.82 -24.41
N PRO A 221 -14.97 -13.54 -24.18
CA PRO A 221 -14.56 -12.44 -23.31
C PRO A 221 -15.19 -11.10 -23.73
N GLN A 222 -15.68 -10.36 -22.75
CA GLN A 222 -16.21 -9.01 -22.91
C GLN A 222 -15.07 -7.99 -22.94
N SER A 223 -15.27 -6.93 -23.73
CA SER A 223 -14.38 -5.77 -23.76
C SER A 223 -14.71 -4.80 -22.62
N TRP A 224 -13.68 -4.22 -22.02
CA TRP A 224 -13.82 -3.11 -21.06
C TRP A 224 -14.46 -1.85 -21.66
N GLU A 225 -14.55 -1.74 -23.00
CA GLU A 225 -15.36 -0.71 -23.66
C GLU A 225 -16.85 -0.84 -23.36
N ASN A 226 -17.32 -2.05 -23.01
CA ASN A 226 -18.71 -2.33 -22.62
C ASN A 226 -18.91 -2.27 -21.10
N ALA A 227 -17.90 -1.86 -20.34
CA ALA A 227 -18.02 -1.78 -18.89
C ALA A 227 -18.99 -0.66 -18.48
N CYS A 228 -19.60 -0.80 -17.29
CA CYS A 228 -20.55 0.19 -16.77
C CYS A 228 -19.92 1.57 -16.48
N ALA A 229 -18.60 1.61 -16.34
CA ALA A 229 -17.79 2.81 -16.15
C ALA A 229 -16.33 2.56 -16.55
N PRO A 230 -15.55 3.60 -16.89
CA PRO A 230 -14.15 3.43 -17.22
C PRO A 230 -13.33 3.02 -15.98
N CYS A 231 -12.33 2.15 -16.20
CA CYS A 231 -11.39 1.73 -15.17
C CYS A 231 -10.20 2.70 -15.10
N VAL A 232 -9.87 3.19 -13.91
CA VAL A 232 -8.80 4.15 -13.65
C VAL A 232 -7.78 3.54 -12.69
N MET A 233 -6.55 3.39 -13.15
CA MET A 233 -5.45 2.82 -12.37
C MET A 233 -4.28 3.78 -12.14
N ALA A 234 -4.30 4.95 -12.79
CA ALA A 234 -3.26 5.97 -12.71
C ALA A 234 -3.82 7.36 -13.07
N GLY A 235 -3.02 8.40 -12.85
CA GLY A 235 -3.33 9.76 -13.27
C GLY A 235 -4.07 10.61 -12.22
N PRO A 236 -4.46 11.84 -12.59
CA PRO A 236 -4.93 12.86 -11.65
C PRO A 236 -6.21 12.46 -10.92
N GLN A 237 -7.13 11.78 -11.59
CA GLN A 237 -8.38 11.33 -10.98
C GLN A 237 -8.15 10.32 -9.85
N LEU A 238 -7.22 9.38 -10.03
CA LEU A 238 -6.82 8.47 -8.95
C LEU A 238 -6.14 9.23 -7.80
N ALA A 239 -5.28 10.20 -8.12
CA ALA A 239 -4.60 11.00 -7.11
C ALA A 239 -5.60 11.79 -6.24
N ASP A 240 -6.64 12.36 -6.84
CA ASP A 240 -7.70 13.09 -6.14
C ASP A 240 -8.52 12.18 -5.21
N VAL A 241 -8.84 10.96 -5.65
CA VAL A 241 -9.51 9.95 -4.82
C VAL A 241 -8.63 9.54 -3.65
N LYS A 242 -7.35 9.22 -3.91
CA LYS A 242 -6.37 8.89 -2.87
C LYS A 242 -6.24 10.02 -1.85
N GLN A 243 -6.14 11.28 -2.28
CA GLN A 243 -6.01 12.42 -1.37
C GLN A 243 -7.21 12.51 -0.42
N ARG A 244 -8.44 12.38 -0.93
CA ARG A 244 -9.65 12.37 -0.10
C ARG A 244 -9.67 11.21 0.90
N LEU A 245 -9.16 10.04 0.51
CA LEU A 245 -9.04 8.89 1.41
C LEU A 245 -8.02 9.13 2.54
N LEU A 246 -6.93 9.85 2.27
CA LEU A 246 -5.96 10.26 3.30
C LEU A 246 -6.59 11.29 4.26
N ASP A 247 -7.29 12.28 3.73
CA ASP A 247 -8.01 13.27 4.53
C ASP A 247 -9.08 12.59 5.40
N ARG A 248 -9.75 11.58 4.84
CA ARG A 248 -10.73 10.77 5.57
C ARG A 248 -10.09 9.94 6.67
N ALA A 249 -8.92 9.34 6.44
CA ALA A 249 -8.19 8.62 7.49
C ALA A 249 -7.84 9.55 8.66
N LEU A 250 -7.39 10.78 8.39
CA LEU A 250 -7.16 11.80 9.43
C LEU A 250 -8.46 12.12 10.20
N ALA A 251 -9.58 12.30 9.50
CA ALA A 251 -10.87 12.57 10.12
C ALA A 251 -11.38 11.42 11.01
N LEU A 252 -11.02 10.17 10.67
CA LEU A 252 -11.33 8.98 11.46
C LEU A 252 -10.36 8.76 12.64
N GLY A 253 -9.40 9.66 12.84
CA GLY A 253 -8.50 9.65 14.00
C GLY A 253 -7.17 8.93 13.78
N PHE A 254 -6.81 8.58 12.54
CA PHE A 254 -5.43 8.23 12.22
C PHE A 254 -4.53 9.47 12.25
N ARG A 255 -3.27 9.28 12.62
CA ARG A 255 -2.27 10.36 12.67
C ARG A 255 -1.02 9.92 11.92
N MET A 256 -0.38 10.87 11.24
CA MET A 256 0.91 10.62 10.62
C MET A 256 2.01 10.77 11.66
N THR A 257 2.91 9.81 11.75
CA THR A 257 4.05 9.83 12.68
C THR A 257 5.37 9.57 11.97
N GLU A 258 6.42 10.26 12.43
CA GLU A 258 7.81 9.99 12.09
C GLU A 258 8.50 9.13 13.17
N ALA A 259 7.76 8.75 14.22
CA ALA A 259 8.23 7.78 15.20
C ALA A 259 8.46 6.47 14.46
N SER A 260 9.72 6.03 14.42
CA SER A 260 10.09 4.84 13.66
C SER A 260 10.20 3.60 14.53
N ASP A 261 9.94 3.65 15.83
CA ASP A 261 10.20 2.54 16.78
C ASP A 261 11.54 1.83 16.49
N LEU A 262 12.63 2.60 16.33
CA LEU A 262 13.91 2.04 15.90
C LEU A 262 14.50 1.14 17.00
N HIS A 263 14.75 -0.12 16.67
CA HIS A 263 15.40 -1.07 17.55
C HIS A 263 16.17 -2.12 16.75
N LEU A 264 16.98 -2.93 17.43
CA LEU A 264 17.51 -4.15 16.86
C LEU A 264 16.70 -5.35 17.36
N VAL A 265 16.65 -6.39 16.55
CA VAL A 265 16.36 -7.75 17.00
C VAL A 265 17.64 -8.55 16.83
N VAL A 266 18.19 -9.04 17.95
CA VAL A 266 19.45 -9.78 17.99
C VAL A 266 19.16 -11.19 18.49
N ASP A 267 19.38 -12.19 17.65
CA ASP A 267 19.08 -13.61 17.92
C ASP A 267 17.64 -13.84 18.47
N GLY A 268 16.68 -13.02 18.00
CA GLY A 268 15.28 -13.05 18.41
C GLY A 268 14.92 -12.13 19.57
N GLU A 269 15.89 -11.52 20.25
CA GLU A 269 15.68 -10.63 21.39
C GLU A 269 15.71 -9.15 20.99
N VAL A 270 14.82 -8.34 21.56
CA VAL A 270 14.76 -6.90 21.28
C VAL A 270 15.86 -6.17 22.02
N VAL A 271 16.69 -5.42 21.27
CA VAL A 271 17.73 -4.53 21.81
C VAL A 271 17.36 -3.09 21.48
N ARG A 272 17.10 -2.30 22.53
CA ARG A 272 16.81 -0.86 22.41
C ARG A 272 18.09 -0.04 22.29
N ALA A 273 17.98 1.12 21.65
CA ALA A 273 19.09 2.06 21.58
C ALA A 273 19.52 2.47 22.99
N THR A 274 20.82 2.40 23.26
CA THR A 274 21.43 2.89 24.50
C THR A 274 21.39 4.42 24.53
N VAL A 275 21.60 5.04 23.36
CA VAL A 275 21.56 6.50 23.15
C VAL A 275 20.98 6.78 21.77
N GLU A 276 20.13 7.79 21.66
CA GLU A 276 19.77 8.42 20.39
C GLU A 276 20.07 9.93 20.47
N ALA A 277 20.83 10.45 19.51
CA ALA A 277 21.19 11.86 19.44
C ALA A 277 21.20 12.35 17.99
N GLY A 278 20.26 13.22 17.65
CA GLY A 278 20.07 13.71 16.29
C GLY A 278 19.80 12.56 15.32
N GLN A 279 20.67 12.38 14.34
CA GLN A 279 20.57 11.32 13.33
C GLN A 279 21.26 10.01 13.74
N ARG A 280 21.91 9.94 14.91
CA ARG A 280 22.71 8.79 15.32
C ARG A 280 22.03 8.00 16.42
N ALA A 281 22.08 6.67 16.32
CA ALA A 281 21.59 5.72 17.31
C ALA A 281 22.67 4.68 17.63
N TRP A 282 22.84 4.37 18.92
CA TRP A 282 23.84 3.42 19.40
C TRP A 282 23.19 2.24 20.11
N PHE A 283 23.64 1.03 19.83
CA PHE A 283 23.09 -0.22 20.35
C PHE A 283 24.19 -1.11 20.90
N ALA A 284 23.99 -1.64 22.11
CA ALA A 284 24.87 -2.65 22.68
C ALA A 284 24.47 -4.03 22.14
N ILE A 285 25.31 -4.62 21.30
CA ILE A 285 25.14 -5.98 20.78
C ILE A 285 25.80 -6.96 21.76
N PRO A 286 25.08 -8.00 22.24
CA PRO A 286 25.66 -9.06 23.07
C PRO A 286 26.85 -9.78 22.40
N ALA A 287 27.78 -10.28 23.22
CA ALA A 287 28.83 -11.15 22.73
C ALA A 287 28.24 -12.41 22.09
N GLY A 288 28.85 -12.87 20.99
CA GLY A 288 28.41 -14.07 20.30
C GLY A 288 27.18 -13.90 19.40
N ALA A 289 26.65 -12.68 19.22
CA ALA A 289 25.48 -12.44 18.38
C ALA A 289 25.66 -12.96 16.94
N ALA A 290 24.65 -13.64 16.40
CA ALA A 290 24.71 -14.29 15.08
C ALA A 290 23.74 -13.69 14.05
N ASP A 291 22.54 -13.29 14.46
CA ASP A 291 21.54 -12.63 13.63
C ASP A 291 21.24 -11.25 14.20
N VAL A 292 21.52 -10.19 13.43
CA VAL A 292 21.23 -8.80 13.81
C VAL A 292 20.31 -8.20 12.77
N ARG A 293 19.10 -7.81 13.17
CA ARG A 293 18.14 -7.12 12.30
C ARG A 293 17.90 -5.71 12.82
N ILE A 294 17.94 -4.74 11.91
CA ILE A 294 17.49 -3.37 12.15
C ILE A 294 15.99 -3.32 11.88
N VAL A 295 15.21 -2.97 12.89
CA VAL A 295 13.75 -2.96 12.82
C VAL A 295 13.23 -1.55 13.06
N SER A 296 12.25 -1.15 12.25
CA SER A 296 11.55 0.11 12.38
C SER A 296 10.12 0.01 11.86
N ASN A 297 9.27 0.95 12.25
CA ASN A 297 8.07 1.26 11.48
C ASN A 297 8.46 1.53 10.03
N ALA A 298 7.55 1.14 9.14
CA ALA A 298 7.73 1.29 7.70
C ALA A 298 6.40 1.58 7.03
N GLY A 299 6.47 2.27 5.89
CA GLY A 299 5.33 2.67 5.10
C GLY A 299 5.66 2.61 3.61
N VAL A 300 4.69 2.88 2.75
CA VAL A 300 4.89 2.91 1.30
C VAL A 300 4.63 4.32 0.80
N LEU A 301 5.58 4.90 0.05
CA LEU A 301 5.51 6.33 -0.28
C LEU A 301 4.34 6.66 -1.21
N ALA A 302 4.09 5.82 -2.21
CA ALA A 302 2.92 5.92 -3.10
C ALA A 302 1.56 5.80 -2.41
N GLN A 303 1.52 5.31 -1.16
CA GLN A 303 0.31 5.24 -0.35
C GLN A 303 0.07 6.52 0.45
N LEU A 304 1.12 7.30 0.73
CA LEU A 304 1.05 8.54 1.52
C LEU A 304 1.07 9.80 0.66
N VAL A 305 1.60 9.70 -0.56
CA VAL A 305 1.70 10.80 -1.51
C VAL A 305 1.01 10.36 -2.80
N PRO A 306 -0.24 10.80 -3.03
CA PRO A 306 -1.09 10.28 -4.12
C PRO A 306 -0.50 10.33 -5.54
N THR A 307 0.42 11.26 -5.78
CA THR A 307 1.04 11.49 -7.09
C THR A 307 2.30 10.64 -7.33
N LEU A 308 2.80 9.96 -6.30
CA LEU A 308 4.02 9.15 -6.40
C LEU A 308 3.69 7.69 -6.72
N GLU A 309 4.63 7.03 -7.38
CA GLU A 309 4.52 5.64 -7.81
C GLU A 309 5.49 4.70 -7.08
N ASP A 310 6.37 5.22 -6.21
CA ASP A 310 7.28 4.40 -5.41
C ASP A 310 6.50 3.51 -4.42
N GLY A 311 6.29 2.27 -4.85
CA GLY A 311 5.58 1.23 -4.13
C GLY A 311 6.45 0.46 -3.12
N ARG A 312 7.73 0.83 -2.94
CA ARG A 312 8.58 0.17 -1.96
C ARG A 312 8.05 0.42 -0.55
N ARG A 313 8.12 -0.62 0.28
CA ARG A 313 7.91 -0.49 1.72
C ARG A 313 9.23 -0.01 2.31
N LEU A 314 9.28 1.21 2.81
CA LEU A 314 10.48 1.86 3.33
C LEU A 314 10.38 2.01 4.85
N GLY A 315 11.44 1.67 5.57
CA GLY A 315 11.60 1.89 7.02
C GLY A 315 12.46 3.12 7.28
N ILE A 316 13.72 2.90 7.61
CA ILE A 316 14.71 3.98 7.76
C ILE A 316 15.72 4.01 6.61
N CYS A 317 16.27 5.18 6.37
CA CYS A 317 17.37 5.40 5.45
C CYS A 317 18.68 5.52 6.24
N VAL A 318 19.58 4.56 6.03
CA VAL A 318 20.86 4.43 6.73
C VAL A 318 21.98 4.93 5.82
N ALA A 319 22.67 5.97 6.24
CA ALA A 319 23.81 6.55 5.50
C ALA A 319 25.17 6.10 6.06
N ASN A 320 25.21 5.61 7.30
CA ASN A 320 26.42 5.06 7.89
C ASN A 320 26.08 3.97 8.91
N VAL A 321 26.95 2.97 9.01
CA VAL A 321 26.92 1.91 10.01
C VAL A 321 28.34 1.71 10.52
N CYS A 322 28.54 1.76 11.83
CA CYS A 322 29.84 1.46 12.44
C CYS A 322 29.72 0.38 13.50
N LEU A 323 30.64 -0.59 13.52
CA LEU A 323 30.79 -1.56 14.58
C LEU A 323 32.07 -1.24 15.37
N ASN A 324 31.95 -0.95 16.66
CA ASN A 324 33.07 -0.53 17.51
C ASN A 324 33.90 0.64 16.95
N GLY A 325 33.23 1.54 16.21
CA GLY A 325 33.84 2.70 15.56
C GLY A 325 34.47 2.42 14.18
N GLU A 326 34.51 1.16 13.74
CA GLU A 326 34.92 0.79 12.39
C GLU A 326 33.73 0.84 11.44
N ALA A 327 33.87 1.55 10.31
CA ALA A 327 32.79 1.72 9.35
C ALA A 327 32.56 0.44 8.55
N VAL A 328 31.29 0.03 8.43
CA VAL A 328 30.84 -1.02 7.52
C VAL A 328 30.57 -0.38 6.15
N PRO A 329 31.31 -0.72 5.08
CA PRO A 329 31.11 -0.08 3.78
C PRO A 329 29.70 -0.30 3.23
N MET A 330 28.99 0.75 2.82
CA MET A 330 27.61 0.64 2.31
C MET A 330 27.46 -0.33 1.13
N ALA A 331 28.50 -0.47 0.31
CA ALA A 331 28.50 -1.39 -0.83
C ALA A 331 28.86 -2.85 -0.49
N SER A 332 29.16 -3.16 0.79
CA SER A 332 29.52 -4.52 1.21
C SER A 332 28.32 -5.47 1.21
N ASP A 333 28.62 -6.76 1.29
CA ASP A 333 27.69 -7.87 1.48
C ASP A 333 27.15 -7.99 2.92
N ALA A 334 27.56 -7.09 3.82
CA ALA A 334 27.02 -7.00 5.17
C ALA A 334 25.51 -6.70 5.19
N PHE A 335 24.98 -6.05 4.14
CA PHE A 335 23.59 -5.62 4.05
C PHE A 335 22.74 -6.72 3.40
N GLY A 336 22.06 -7.52 4.24
CA GLY A 336 21.29 -8.69 3.85
C GLY A 336 19.84 -8.40 3.45
N ASP A 337 18.95 -9.39 3.69
CA ASP A 337 17.52 -9.29 3.36
C ASP A 337 16.88 -8.09 4.06
N GLY A 338 16.00 -7.39 3.35
CA GLY A 338 15.32 -6.19 3.84
C GLY A 338 16.09 -4.88 3.64
N PHE A 339 17.33 -4.90 3.13
CA PHE A 339 17.96 -3.69 2.58
C PHE A 339 17.67 -3.56 1.08
N TYR A 340 17.35 -2.34 0.66
CA TYR A 340 17.37 -1.95 -0.75
C TYR A 340 18.80 -1.70 -1.25
N GLY A 341 18.94 -1.57 -2.57
CA GLY A 341 20.20 -1.21 -3.22
C GLY A 341 20.76 0.12 -2.71
N VAL A 342 22.06 0.32 -2.92
CA VAL A 342 22.71 1.59 -2.57
C VAL A 342 22.17 2.68 -3.48
N GLU A 343 21.70 3.76 -2.87
CA GLU A 343 21.34 5.01 -3.53
C GLU A 343 22.40 6.07 -3.18
N THR A 344 22.52 7.12 -4.00
CA THR A 344 23.55 8.15 -3.81
C THR A 344 23.05 9.51 -4.28
N GLN A 345 23.28 10.55 -3.48
CA GLN A 345 23.08 11.95 -3.86
C GLN A 345 24.20 12.80 -3.25
N GLY A 346 24.77 13.71 -4.03
CA GLY A 346 25.88 14.55 -3.57
C GLY A 346 27.12 13.75 -3.11
N GLY A 347 27.28 12.52 -3.59
CA GLY A 347 28.37 11.61 -3.18
C GLY A 347 28.15 10.92 -1.82
N LEU A 348 27.01 11.14 -1.15
CA LEU A 348 26.65 10.43 0.08
C LEU A 348 25.86 9.16 -0.28
N PRO A 349 26.39 7.96 0.00
CA PRO A 349 25.67 6.72 -0.21
C PRO A 349 24.72 6.43 0.96
N TRP A 350 23.57 5.81 0.67
CA TRP A 350 22.68 5.27 1.69
C TRP A 350 21.95 4.03 1.23
N ARG A 351 21.30 3.34 2.16
CA ARG A 351 20.35 2.27 1.89
C ARG A 351 19.07 2.49 2.68
N TRP A 352 17.94 2.26 2.02
CA TRP A 352 16.68 2.10 2.73
C TRP A 352 16.55 0.67 3.28
N THR A 353 16.02 0.54 4.49
CA THR A 353 15.47 -0.73 4.99
C THR A 353 14.02 -0.88 4.54
N ASP A 354 13.48 -2.09 4.54
CA ASP A 354 12.06 -2.36 4.31
C ASP A 354 11.19 -2.35 5.59
N GLY A 355 11.81 -2.02 6.73
CA GLY A 355 11.26 -2.09 8.08
C GLY A 355 11.81 -3.25 8.92
N SER A 356 12.46 -4.26 8.32
CA SER A 356 13.18 -5.31 9.03
C SER A 356 14.36 -5.83 8.21
N ALA A 357 15.50 -5.16 8.33
CA ALA A 357 16.67 -5.42 7.49
C ALA A 357 17.78 -6.16 8.26
N ARG A 358 18.26 -7.27 7.72
CA ARG A 358 19.36 -8.06 8.29
C ARG A 358 20.71 -7.42 7.99
N LEU A 359 21.54 -7.32 9.03
CA LEU A 359 22.92 -6.84 8.97
C LEU A 359 23.86 -7.97 9.40
N TRP A 360 24.65 -8.48 8.46
CA TRP A 360 25.68 -9.47 8.74
C TRP A 360 26.90 -8.79 9.34
N LEU A 361 27.14 -9.05 10.61
CA LEU A 361 28.27 -8.53 11.36
C LEU A 361 29.22 -9.67 11.75
N PRO A 362 30.54 -9.44 11.80
CA PRO A 362 31.45 -10.43 12.35
C PRO A 362 31.10 -10.69 13.82
N GLN A 363 31.04 -11.97 14.20
CA GLN A 363 30.75 -12.36 15.57
C GLN A 363 31.82 -11.81 16.52
N GLN A 364 31.37 -11.22 17.63
CA GLN A 364 32.26 -10.54 18.57
C GLN A 364 32.41 -11.40 19.83
N GLU A 365 33.65 -11.55 20.32
CA GLU A 365 33.93 -12.30 21.57
C GLU A 365 33.51 -11.54 22.83
N ALA A 366 33.35 -10.22 22.73
CA ALA A 366 32.87 -9.33 23.77
C ALA A 366 31.67 -8.50 23.27
N PRO A 367 30.87 -7.89 24.16
CA PRO A 367 29.81 -6.98 23.76
C PRO A 367 30.37 -5.86 22.87
N ALA A 368 29.65 -5.56 21.80
CA ALA A 368 30.06 -4.57 20.80
C ALA A 368 29.06 -3.43 20.71
N MET A 369 29.53 -2.27 20.25
CA MET A 369 28.70 -1.10 20.02
C MET A 369 28.42 -0.96 18.53
N LEU A 370 27.16 -1.07 18.13
CA LEU A 370 26.70 -0.72 16.80
C LEU A 370 26.21 0.72 16.80
N GLU A 371 26.66 1.48 15.81
CA GLU A 371 26.19 2.82 15.54
C GLU A 371 25.51 2.86 14.17
N LEU A 372 24.35 3.52 14.11
CA LEU A 372 23.61 3.80 12.89
C LEU A 372 23.48 5.31 12.69
N THR A 373 23.75 5.81 11.49
CA THR A 373 23.37 7.16 11.06
C THR A 373 22.13 7.07 10.17
N VAL A 374 21.00 7.52 10.71
CA VAL A 374 19.68 7.55 10.08
C VAL A 374 19.39 8.95 9.56
N VAL A 375 19.38 9.11 8.24
CA VAL A 375 19.20 10.42 7.59
C VAL A 375 17.75 10.71 7.23
N MET A 376 16.93 9.66 7.04
CA MET A 376 15.49 9.78 6.78
C MET A 376 14.75 8.64 7.48
N ARG A 377 13.51 8.90 7.89
CA ARG A 377 12.59 7.92 8.47
C ARG A 377 11.30 7.97 7.68
N MET A 378 10.82 6.82 7.24
CA MET A 378 9.56 6.73 6.54
C MET A 378 8.41 7.06 7.50
N ARG A 379 7.49 7.88 7.04
CA ARG A 379 6.27 8.18 7.79
C ARG A 379 5.36 6.96 7.79
N SER A 380 4.64 6.78 8.89
CA SER A 380 3.65 5.72 9.03
C SER A 380 2.41 6.23 9.73
N TRP A 381 1.33 5.46 9.63
CA TRP A 381 0.08 5.76 10.30
C TRP A 381 0.06 5.21 11.72
N GLU A 382 -0.38 6.02 12.66
CA GLU A 382 -0.68 5.64 14.03
C GLU A 382 -2.17 5.89 14.30
N PRO A 383 -2.97 4.84 14.59
CA PRO A 383 -4.36 5.04 15.00
C PRO A 383 -4.40 5.72 16.37
N ALA A 384 -5.35 6.64 16.58
CA ALA A 384 -5.61 7.15 17.92
C ALA A 384 -5.88 5.98 18.91
N PRO A 385 -5.48 6.08 20.18
CA PRO A 385 -5.58 4.96 21.13
C PRO A 385 -6.98 4.32 21.22
N ALA A 386 -8.04 5.12 21.15
CA ALA A 386 -9.42 4.62 21.14
C ALA A 386 -9.74 3.80 19.87
N LEU A 387 -9.22 4.22 18.72
CA LEU A 387 -9.35 3.50 17.46
C LEU A 387 -8.50 2.23 17.46
N ALA A 388 -7.29 2.29 18.03
CA ALA A 388 -6.41 1.12 18.17
C ALA A 388 -7.06 0.00 19.00
N LEU A 389 -7.74 0.37 20.09
CA LEU A 389 -8.50 -0.57 20.92
C LEU A 389 -9.68 -1.17 20.16
N ALA A 390 -10.42 -0.36 19.39
CA ALA A 390 -11.53 -0.84 18.57
C ALA A 390 -11.07 -1.75 17.42
N MET A 391 -9.87 -1.54 16.90
CA MET A 391 -9.26 -2.36 15.83
C MET A 391 -8.71 -3.70 16.33
N ALA A 392 -8.46 -3.83 17.64
CA ALA A 392 -7.93 -5.05 18.26
C ALA A 392 -9.02 -5.97 18.82
N ALA A 393 -10.24 -5.47 18.95
CA ALA A 393 -11.45 -6.22 19.33
C ALA A 393 -12.10 -6.83 18.10
#